data_AF-A0A944LJ02-F1
#
_entry.id   AF-A0A944LJ02-F1
#
_cell.length_a   1.000
_cell.length_b   1.000
_cell.length_c   1.000
_cell.angle_alpha   90.00
_cell.angle_beta   90.00
_cell.angle_gamma   90.00
#
_symmetry.space_group_name_H-M   'P 1'
#
loop_
_entity.id
_entity.type
_entity.pdbx_description
1 polymer ?
#
loop_
_entity_poly.entity_id
_entity_poly.type
_entity_poly.pdbx_seq_one_letter_code
_entity_poly.pdbx_strand_id
1 'polypeptide(L)'
;MSDALGAVAAGTPRPGAEQIQQALTAAGVPAASLEISADRTPTGLDVDSMEAAAVRGKECVIGQIRNGKVTVTVLPVLANGKCFVGAPA
;
A
#
# COMPACT_ATOMS: atom_id res chain seq x y z
N MET A 1 5.79 -1.64 7.88
CA MET A 1 5.10 -0.81 6.86
C MET A 1 6.00 0.35 6.46
N SER A 2 6.24 1.35 7.32
CA SER A 2 7.08 2.51 7.00
C SER A 2 8.44 2.15 6.40
N ASP A 3 9.22 1.31 7.09
CA ASP A 3 10.57 0.96 6.63
C ASP A 3 10.58 0.20 5.31
N ALA A 4 9.65 -0.76 5.15
CA ALA A 4 9.51 -1.56 3.93
C ALA A 4 9.13 -0.68 2.73
N LEU A 5 8.15 0.22 2.89
CA LEU A 5 7.78 1.18 1.86
C LEU A 5 8.92 2.18 1.58
N GLY A 6 9.64 2.60 2.64
CA GLY A 6 10.78 3.50 2.52
C GLY A 6 11.92 2.90 1.70
N ALA A 7 12.21 1.62 1.93
CA ALA A 7 13.22 0.88 1.16
C ALA A 7 12.84 0.79 -0.33
N VAL A 8 11.57 0.49 -0.65
CA VAL A 8 11.09 0.48 -2.04
C VAL A 8 11.18 1.87 -2.65
N ALA A 9 10.68 2.88 -1.96
CA ALA A 9 10.61 4.26 -2.42
C ALA A 9 12.00 4.87 -2.69
N ALA A 10 13.03 4.43 -1.96
CA ALA A 10 14.42 4.85 -2.17
C ALA A 10 15.00 4.35 -3.51
N GLY A 11 14.65 3.14 -3.93
CA GLY A 11 15.10 2.58 -5.21
C GLY A 11 14.18 2.93 -6.39
N THR A 12 12.87 3.02 -6.14
CA THR A 12 11.84 3.32 -7.15
C THR A 12 10.87 4.36 -6.58
N PRO A 13 11.03 5.67 -6.88
CA PRO A 13 10.20 6.73 -6.31
C PRO A 13 8.70 6.65 -6.65
N ARG A 14 8.35 5.90 -7.69
CA ARG A 14 6.98 5.60 -8.15
C ARG A 14 6.85 4.09 -8.40
N PRO A 15 6.79 3.27 -7.35
CA PRO A 15 6.75 1.82 -7.51
C PRO A 15 5.38 1.35 -7.99
N GLY A 16 5.33 0.24 -8.71
CA GLY A 16 4.07 -0.44 -9.07
C GLY A 16 3.49 -1.26 -7.93
N ALA A 17 2.26 -1.75 -8.10
CA ALA A 17 1.55 -2.52 -7.08
C ALA A 17 2.30 -3.81 -6.68
N GLU A 18 2.83 -4.53 -7.68
CA GLU A 18 3.58 -5.78 -7.46
C GLU A 18 4.85 -5.55 -6.61
N GLN A 19 5.60 -4.48 -6.88
CA GLN A 19 6.82 -4.15 -6.12
C GLN A 19 6.51 -3.86 -4.65
N ILE A 20 5.40 -3.16 -4.39
CA ILE A 20 4.93 -2.89 -3.03
C ILE A 20 4.52 -4.21 -2.34
N GLN A 21 3.76 -5.07 -3.04
CA GLN A 21 3.32 -6.35 -2.50
C GLN A 21 4.51 -7.24 -2.12
N GLN A 22 5.50 -7.37 -3.00
CA GLN A 22 6.70 -8.17 -2.76
C GLN A 22 7.49 -7.63 -1.56
N ALA A 23 7.68 -6.31 -1.47
CA ALA A 23 8.41 -5.72 -0.35
C ALA A 23 7.70 -5.90 1.00
N LEU A 24 6.37 -5.72 1.03
CA LEU A 24 5.60 -5.89 2.27
C LEU A 24 5.51 -7.35 2.71
N THR A 25 5.37 -8.28 1.77
CA THR A 25 5.38 -9.71 2.09
C THR A 25 6.76 -10.19 2.53
N ALA A 26 7.84 -9.72 1.91
CA ALA A 26 9.22 -9.97 2.36
C ALA A 26 9.49 -9.40 3.77
N ALA A 27 8.83 -8.29 4.12
CA ALA A 27 8.86 -7.71 5.47
C ALA A 27 7.91 -8.42 6.47
N GLY A 28 7.29 -9.54 6.09
CA GLY A 28 6.45 -10.36 6.97
C GLY A 28 5.00 -9.90 7.10
N VAL A 29 4.51 -9.03 6.23
CA VAL A 29 3.07 -8.71 6.17
C VAL A 29 2.34 -9.83 5.41
N PRO A 30 1.34 -10.51 6.00
CA PRO A 30 0.62 -11.57 5.31
C PRO A 30 -0.06 -11.05 4.04
N ALA A 31 0.13 -11.72 2.90
CA ALA A 31 -0.47 -11.31 1.62
C ALA A 31 -2.00 -11.20 1.70
N ALA A 32 -2.66 -12.09 2.43
CA ALA A 32 -4.11 -12.07 2.63
C ALA A 32 -4.63 -10.88 3.45
N SER A 33 -3.75 -10.15 4.13
CA SER A 33 -4.09 -8.93 4.89
C SER A 33 -3.77 -7.64 4.13
N LEU A 34 -3.13 -7.75 2.96
CA LEU A 34 -2.70 -6.61 2.16
C LEU A 34 -3.80 -6.16 1.21
N GLU A 35 -3.97 -4.85 1.13
CA GLU A 35 -4.77 -4.17 0.11
C GLU A 35 -3.88 -3.11 -0.53
N ILE A 36 -3.80 -3.07 -1.86
CA ILE A 36 -2.92 -2.16 -2.61
C ILE A 36 -3.78 -1.44 -3.64
N SER A 37 -3.57 -0.13 -3.80
CA SER A 37 -4.25 0.68 -4.79
C SER A 37 -3.84 0.28 -6.21
N ALA A 38 -4.70 0.55 -7.19
CA ALA A 38 -4.31 0.46 -8.60
C ALA A 38 -3.13 1.39 -8.89
N ASP A 39 -2.17 0.92 -9.69
CA ASP A 39 -0.96 1.65 -10.07
C ASP A 39 -1.06 2.36 -11.43
N ARG A 40 -2.14 2.11 -12.18
CA ARG A 40 -2.44 2.76 -13.45
C ARG A 40 -3.84 3.36 -13.47
N THR A 41 -3.91 4.57 -14.00
CA THR A 41 -5.16 5.25 -14.31
C THR A 41 -5.86 4.59 -15.52
N PRO A 42 -7.18 4.81 -15.72
CA PRO A 42 -7.88 4.31 -16.90
C PRO A 42 -7.30 4.77 -18.24
N THR A 43 -6.60 5.90 -18.27
CA THR A 43 -5.88 6.40 -19.45
C THR A 43 -4.49 5.79 -19.63
N GLY A 44 -4.11 4.83 -18.76
CA GLY A 44 -2.83 4.12 -18.84
C GLY A 44 -1.64 4.91 -18.31
N LEU A 45 -1.84 5.98 -17.54
CA LEU A 45 -0.78 6.74 -16.87
C LEU A 45 -0.51 6.18 -15.48
N ASP A 46 0.73 6.28 -15.01
CA ASP A 46 1.09 5.98 -13.62
C ASP A 46 0.35 6.90 -12.65
N VAL A 47 0.03 6.37 -11.47
CA VAL A 47 -0.54 7.19 -10.40
C VAL A 47 0.53 8.04 -9.72
N ASP A 48 0.15 9.25 -9.29
CA ASP A 48 1.03 10.14 -8.54
C ASP A 48 1.32 9.65 -7.11
N SER A 49 0.49 8.72 -6.62
CA SER A 49 0.52 8.22 -5.27
C SER A 49 0.04 6.77 -5.24
N MET A 50 0.87 5.92 -4.66
CA MET A 50 0.51 4.54 -4.34
C MET A 50 0.12 4.42 -2.88
N GLU A 51 -0.89 3.61 -2.60
CA GLU A 51 -1.34 3.32 -1.25
C GLU A 51 -1.33 1.81 -1.02
N ALA A 52 -0.92 1.41 0.18
CA ALA A 52 -1.00 0.04 0.65
C ALA A 52 -1.49 0.02 2.09
N ALA A 53 -2.41 -0.87 2.39
CA ALA A 53 -2.94 -1.09 3.73
C ALA A 53 -2.71 -2.53 4.16
N ALA A 54 -2.51 -2.70 5.47
CA ALA A 54 -2.47 -4.01 6.10
C ALA A 54 -3.47 -4.05 7.27
N VAL A 55 -4.38 -5.01 7.24
CA VAL A 55 -5.28 -5.28 8.38
C VAL A 55 -4.46 -5.88 9.53
N ARG A 56 -4.55 -5.25 10.70
CA ARG A 56 -3.91 -5.66 11.96
C ARG A 56 -4.97 -5.65 13.07
N GLY A 57 -5.70 -6.75 13.23
CA GLY A 57 -6.79 -6.83 14.19
C GLY A 57 -7.95 -5.91 13.81
N LYS A 58 -8.20 -4.86 14.60
CA LYS A 58 -9.25 -3.85 14.33
C LYS A 58 -8.71 -2.57 13.71
N GLU A 59 -7.42 -2.55 13.38
CA GLU A 59 -6.73 -1.41 12.80
C GLU A 59 -6.24 -1.71 11.39
N CYS A 60 -6.16 -0.67 10.60
CA CYS A 60 -5.59 -0.62 9.28
C CYS A 60 -4.35 0.25 9.33
N VAL A 61 -3.18 -0.35 9.10
CA VAL A 61 -1.94 0.41 8.92
C VAL A 61 -1.83 0.75 7.44
N ILE A 62 -2.04 2.01 7.10
CA ILE A 62 -2.08 2.51 5.72
C ILE A 62 -0.79 3.29 5.47
N GLY A 63 -0.06 2.90 4.44
CA GLY A 63 1.11 3.59 3.94
C GLY A 63 0.85 4.17 2.55
N GLN A 64 1.40 5.36 2.32
CA GLN A 64 1.33 6.08 1.06
C GLN A 64 2.75 6.37 0.58
N ILE A 65 3.00 6.14 -0.72
CA ILE A 65 4.22 6.57 -1.41
C ILE A 65 3.83 7.64 -2.43
N ARG A 66 4.42 8.84 -2.29
CA ARG A 66 4.26 9.93 -3.26
C ARG A 66 5.63 10.52 -3.59
N ASN A 67 6.09 10.33 -4.82
CA ASN A 67 7.40 10.79 -5.31
C ASN A 67 8.55 10.44 -4.34
N GLY A 68 8.67 9.17 -3.97
CA GLY A 68 9.71 8.68 -3.06
C GLY A 68 9.49 8.98 -1.57
N LYS A 69 8.48 9.79 -1.21
CA LYS A 69 8.16 10.10 0.18
C LYS A 69 7.11 9.14 0.73
N VAL A 70 7.37 8.63 1.93
CA VAL A 70 6.47 7.71 2.62
C VAL A 70 5.76 8.42 3.75
N THR A 71 4.45 8.19 3.87
CA THR A 71 3.65 8.57 5.03
C THR A 71 2.86 7.35 5.48
N VAL A 72 2.71 7.18 6.80
CA VAL A 72 1.94 6.08 7.38
C VAL A 72 0.92 6.64 8.35
N THR A 73 -0.28 6.07 8.35
CA THR A 73 -1.36 6.41 9.26
C THR A 73 -2.06 5.13 9.71
N VAL A 74 -2.64 5.15 10.90
CA VAL A 74 -3.45 4.04 11.43
C VAL A 74 -4.90 4.50 11.50
N LEU A 75 -5.80 3.74 10.87
CA LEU A 75 -7.24 3.98 10.87
C LEU A 75 -7.99 2.74 11.39
N PRO A 76 -9.23 2.87 11.88
CA PRO A 76 -10.08 1.72 12.16
C PRO A 76 -10.38 0.89 10.90
N VAL A 77 -10.51 -0.42 11.06
CA VAL A 77 -11.00 -1.33 10.00
C VAL A 77 -12.45 -0.99 9.67
N LEU A 78 -12.80 -1.04 8.38
CA LEU A 78 -14.16 -0.82 7.89
C LEU A 78 -15.10 -1.95 8.34
N ALA A 79 -16.41 -1.71 8.33
CA ALA A 79 -17.41 -2.70 8.75
C ALA A 79 -17.36 -4.02 7.96
N ASN A 80 -16.78 -4.02 6.76
CA ASN A 80 -16.58 -5.20 5.91
C ASN A 80 -15.26 -5.95 6.20
N GLY A 81 -14.50 -5.55 7.22
CA GLY A 81 -13.23 -6.18 7.59
C GLY A 81 -12.02 -5.73 6.75
N LYS A 82 -12.18 -4.73 5.87
CA LYS A 82 -11.14 -4.21 4.99
C LYS A 82 -10.65 -2.82 5.38
N CYS A 83 -9.58 -2.38 4.74
CA CYS A 83 -9.02 -1.04 4.87
C CYS A 83 -9.47 -0.10 3.74
N PHE A 84 -9.61 -0.61 2.52
CA PHE A 84 -10.03 0.20 1.38
C PHE A 84 -11.51 0.02 1.04
N VAL A 85 -12.08 1.08 0.49
CA VAL A 85 -13.38 1.06 -0.17
C VAL A 85 -13.16 0.80 -1.66
N GLY A 86 -13.92 -0.12 -2.24
CA GLY A 86 -13.81 -0.50 -3.65
C GLY A 86 -13.08 -1.83 -3.86
N ALA A 87 -12.64 -2.06 -5.10
CA ALA A 87 -11.84 -3.22 -5.45
C ALA A 87 -10.35 -2.86 -5.37
N PRO A 88 -9.54 -3.58 -4.58
CA PRO A 88 -8.08 -3.46 -4.69
C PRO A 88 -7.64 -3.95 -6.08
N ALA A 89 -6.43 -3.54 -6.47
CA ALA A 89 -5.81 -3.92 -7.75
C ALA A 89 -5.63 -5.43 -7.89
#